data_AF-A0A970GWL1-F1
#
_entry.id   AF-A0A970GWL1-F1
#
_cell.length_a   1.000
_cell.length_b   1.000
_cell.length_c   1.000
_cell.angle_alpha   90.00
_cell.angle_beta   90.00
_cell.angle_gamma   90.00
#
_symmetry.space_group_name_H-M   'P 1'
#
loop_
_entity.id
_entity.type
_entity.pdbx_description
1 polymer ?
#
loop_
_entity_poly.entity_id
_entity_poly.type
_entity_poly.pdbx_seq_one_letter_code
_entity_poly.pdbx_strand_id
1 'polypeptide(L)' 'APPGKAPALGEIATMVAQLGGYIVRKNSPPGPQTIWSGLQRAYDFSLGWKMFFRGAGKPG' A
#
# COMPACT_ATOMS: atom_id res chain seq x y z
N ALA A 1 -0.89 -10.23 -12.84
CA ALA A 1 0.23 -9.33 -13.25
C ALA A 1 -0.07 -7.92 -12.75
N PRO A 2 0.94 -7.09 -12.45
CA PRO A 2 0.70 -5.67 -12.20
C PRO A 2 0.04 -5.01 -13.42
N PRO A 3 -0.77 -3.96 -13.23
CA PRO A 3 -1.39 -3.25 -14.35
C PRO A 3 -0.33 -2.59 -15.23
N GLY A 4 -0.55 -2.60 -16.55
CA GLY A 4 0.38 -2.01 -17.51
C GLY A 4 0.45 -0.48 -17.45
N LYS A 5 -0.52 0.16 -16.80
CA LYS A 5 -0.54 1.60 -16.53
C LYS A 5 -0.58 1.82 -15.03
N ALA A 6 0.16 2.82 -14.56
CA ALA A 6 0.10 3.24 -13.17
C ALA A 6 -1.33 3.69 -12.80
N PRO A 7 -1.84 3.28 -11.62
CA PRO A 7 -3.13 3.74 -11.12
C PRO A 7 -3.12 5.24 -10.87
N ALA A 8 -4.29 5.87 -10.94
CA ALA A 8 -4.48 7.26 -10.59
C ALA A 8 -4.24 7.49 -9.08
N LEU A 9 -3.94 8.73 -8.69
CA LEU A 9 -3.68 9.07 -7.29
C LEU A 9 -4.83 8.67 -6.35
N GLY A 10 -6.08 8.84 -6.79
CA GLY A 10 -7.25 8.44 -6.00
C GLY A 10 -7.37 6.91 -5.81
N GLU A 11 -6.95 6.14 -6.81
CA GLU A 11 -6.91 4.67 -6.72
C GLU A 11 -5.80 4.23 -5.77
N ILE A 12 -4.61 4.86 -5.84
CA ILE A 12 -3.52 4.62 -4.88
C ILE A 12 -3.97 4.96 -3.46
N ALA A 13 -4.62 6.11 -3.25
CA ALA A 13 -5.13 6.50 -1.94
C ALA A 13 -6.13 5.47 -1.40
N THR A 14 -6.97 4.90 -2.26
CA THR A 14 -7.93 3.84 -1.89
C THR A 14 -7.22 2.51 -1.58
N MET A 15 -6.17 2.14 -2.33
CA MET A 15 -5.33 0.98 -2.04
C MET A 15 -4.63 1.12 -0.68
N VAL A 16 -4.06 2.29 -0.39
CA VAL A 16 -3.40 2.59 0.88
C VAL A 16 -4.41 2.55 2.02
N ALA A 17 -5.59 3.16 1.88
CA ALA A 17 -6.61 3.16 2.92
C ALA A 17 -7.07 1.75 3.31
N GLN A 18 -7.13 0.80 2.36
CA GLN A 18 -7.47 -0.59 2.65
C GLN A 18 -6.47 -1.25 3.61
N LEU A 19 -5.19 -0.87 3.57
CA LEU A 19 -4.19 -1.31 4.55
C LEU A 19 -4.50 -0.77 5.97
N GLY A 20 -5.14 0.39 6.05
CA GLY A 20 -5.62 1.00 7.29
C GLY A 20 -7.01 0.53 7.73
N GLY A 21 -7.56 -0.52 7.11
CA GLY A 21 -8.86 -1.11 7.48
C GLY A 21 -10.07 -0.53 6.75
N TYR A 22 -9.89 0.33 5.75
CA TYR A 22 -10.99 0.82 4.94
C TYR A 22 -11.58 -0.30 4.06
N ILE A 23 -12.90 -0.44 4.08
CA ILE A 23 -13.65 -1.40 3.25
C ILE A 23 -14.31 -0.63 2.11
N VAL A 24 -13.98 -0.98 0.87
CA VAL A 24 -14.51 -0.33 -0.34
C VAL A 24 -16.03 -0.50 -0.41
N ARG A 25 -16.75 0.63 -0.52
CA ARG A 25 -18.20 0.67 -0.71
C ARG A 25 -18.54 1.69 -1.81
N LYS A 26 -19.70 1.48 -2.46
CA LYS A 26 -20.21 2.41 -3.46
C LYS A 26 -20.35 3.80 -2.83
N ASN A 27 -19.73 4.82 -3.44
CA ASN A 27 -19.76 6.22 -3.03
C ASN A 27 -19.24 6.53 -1.61
N SER A 28 -18.32 5.73 -1.08
CA SER A 28 -17.69 6.01 0.21
C SER A 28 -16.20 6.31 -0.01
N PRO A 29 -15.75 7.56 -0.15
CA PRO A 29 -14.31 7.83 -0.19
C PRO A 29 -13.66 7.50 1.17
N PRO A 30 -12.41 7.01 1.20
CA PRO A 30 -11.71 6.75 2.45
C PRO A 30 -11.47 8.05 3.23
N GLY A 31 -11.58 7.97 4.56
CA GLY A 31 -11.30 9.10 5.43
C GLY A 31 -9.79 9.33 5.63
N PRO A 32 -9.38 10.54 6.08
CA PRO A 32 -7.97 10.87 6.32
C PRO A 32 -7.29 9.91 7.31
N GLN A 33 -7.99 9.48 8.36
CA GLN A 33 -7.46 8.56 9.37
C GLN A 33 -7.12 7.19 8.77
N THR A 34 -8.03 6.60 7.98
CA THR A 34 -7.78 5.30 7.34
C THR A 34 -6.63 5.37 6.33
N ILE A 35 -6.48 6.49 5.62
CA ILE A 35 -5.34 6.72 4.73
C ILE A 35 -4.05 6.81 5.54
N TRP A 36 -4.03 7.58 6.62
CA TRP A 36 -2.85 7.73 7.49
C TRP A 36 -2.40 6.40 8.08
N SER A 37 -3.32 5.63 8.68
CA SER A 37 -3.03 4.30 9.20
C SER A 37 -2.50 3.37 8.11
N GLY A 38 -3.06 3.44 6.91
CA GLY A 38 -2.59 2.70 5.74
C GLY A 38 -1.17 3.06 5.32
N LEU A 39 -0.81 4.35 5.34
CA LEU A 39 0.54 4.83 5.03
C LEU A 39 1.56 4.31 6.04
N GLN A 40 1.23 4.34 7.35
CA GLN A 40 2.10 3.77 8.39
C GLN A 40 2.34 2.29 8.13
N ARG A 41 1.28 1.53 7.80
CA ARG A 41 1.40 0.10 7.50
C ARG A 41 2.23 -0.18 6.23
N ALA A 42 2.07 0.63 5.19
CA ALA A 42 2.87 0.54 3.98
C ALA A 42 4.36 0.82 4.27
N TYR A 43 4.65 1.79 5.13
CA TYR A 43 6.00 2.08 5.59
C TYR A 43 6.60 0.90 6.36
N ASP A 44 5.86 0.28 7.28
CA ASP A 44 6.30 -0.90 8.04
C ASP A 44 6.64 -2.06 7.12
N PHE A 45 5.81 -2.33 6.11
CA PHE A 45 6.10 -3.36 5.11
C PHE A 45 7.36 -3.05 4.30
N SER A 46 7.58 -1.77 3.95
CA SER A 46 8.80 -1.36 3.26
C SER A 46 10.04 -1.56 4.13
N LEU A 47 9.92 -1.32 5.44
CA LEU A 47 10.99 -1.52 6.41
C LEU A 47 11.30 -3.01 6.57
N GLY A 48 10.26 -3.83 6.78
CA GLY A 48 10.39 -5.29 6.82
C GLY A 48 11.05 -5.83 5.55
N TRP A 49 10.60 -5.40 4.37
CA TRP A 49 11.21 -5.79 3.11
C TRP A 49 12.70 -5.45 3.06
N LYS A 50 13.07 -4.23 3.45
CA LYS A 50 14.47 -3.78 3.51
C LYS A 50 15.31 -4.51 4.56
N MET A 51 14.70 -5.10 5.58
CA MET A 51 15.40 -5.88 6.60
C MET A 51 15.62 -7.33 6.14
N PHE A 52 14.59 -7.96 5.57
CA PHE A 52 14.64 -9.38 5.21
C PHE A 52 15.25 -9.64 3.83
N PHE A 53 15.08 -8.72 2.87
CA PHE A 53 15.49 -8.95 1.47
C PHE A 53 16.70 -8.12 1.02
N ARG A 54 17.24 -7.22 1.85
CA ARG A 54 18.48 -6.47 1.55
C ARG A 54 19.77 -7.30 1.71
N GLY A 55 19.67 -8.60 1.47
CA GLY A 55 20.78 -9.55 1.36
C GLY A 55 20.55 -10.63 0.31
N ALA A 56 19.40 -10.64 -0.40
CA ALA A 56 19.16 -11.56 -1.50
C ALA A 56 19.87 -11.06 -2.77
N GLY A 57 21.21 -11.08 -2.74
CA GLY A 57 22.00 -11.11 -3.96
C GLY A 57 21.57 -12.32 -4.80
N LYS A 58 21.58 -12.15 -6.13
CA LYS A 58 21.18 -13.15 -7.14
C LYS A 58 21.48 -14.59 -6.69
N PRO A 59 20.54 -15.54 -6.83
CA PRO A 59 20.94 -16.95 -6.82
C PRO A 59 21.93 -17.14 -7.97
N GLY A 60 23.16 -17.51 -7.62
CA GLY A 60 24.14 -18.04 -8.57
C GLY A 60 23.76 -19.45 -8.99
#